data_AF-A0A918TJP9-F1
#
_entry.id   AF-A0A918TJP9-F1
#
_cell.length_a   1.000
_cell.length_b   1.000
_cell.length_c   1.000
_cell.angle_alpha   90.00
_cell.angle_beta   90.00
_cell.angle_gamma   90.00
#
_symmetry.space_group_name_H-M   'P 1'
#
loop_
_entity.id
_entity.type
_entity.pdbx_description
1 polymer ?
#
loop_
_entity_poly.entity_id
_entity_poly.type
_entity_poly.pdbx_seq_one_letter_code
_entity_poly.pdbx_strand_id
1 'polypeptide(L)'
;MSLMDRRRRQTFEAATPMLAPGERVDLITCANVGTVSVRRQVATAALVGVISGGTMMASVRPRQMYLVLTDRRLLFFDAATATGKPGKLLIELSRPYVAAGQARKGMLGLTLITELALAGQTEGLKLTFPKPCRADGRQFVGLLPAAP
;
A
#
# COMPACT_ATOMS: atom_id res chain seq x y z
N MET A 1 18.90 5.80 16.94
CA MET A 1 17.82 5.77 15.93
C MET A 1 17.95 4.48 15.11
N SER A 2 16.90 3.66 15.03
CA SER A 2 16.97 2.38 14.31
C SER A 2 17.16 2.59 12.81
N LEU A 3 17.56 1.54 12.07
CA LEU A 3 17.62 1.61 10.60
C LEU A 3 16.24 1.98 10.03
N MET A 4 15.17 1.38 10.55
CA MET A 4 13.81 1.63 10.07
C MET A 4 13.38 3.09 10.32
N ASP A 5 13.72 3.68 11.47
CA ASP A 5 13.41 5.09 11.75
C ASP A 5 14.12 6.03 10.76
N ARG A 6 15.37 5.71 10.39
CA ARG A 6 16.10 6.42 9.33
C ARG A 6 15.40 6.31 7.98
N ARG A 7 14.92 5.11 7.62
CA ARG A 7 14.19 4.90 6.37
C ARG A 7 12.84 5.60 6.36
N ARG A 8 12.15 5.62 7.50
CA ARG A 8 10.88 6.34 7.65
C ARG A 8 11.08 7.84 7.40
N ARG A 9 12.10 8.44 8.02
CA ARG A 9 12.45 9.85 7.79
C ARG A 9 12.81 10.14 6.34
N GLN A 10 13.66 9.31 5.73
CA GLN A 10 14.03 9.47 4.30
C GLN A 10 12.82 9.34 3.38
N THR A 11 11.88 8.45 3.71
CA THR A 11 10.65 8.26 2.92
C THR A 11 9.72 9.46 3.07
N PHE A 12 9.61 10.01 4.28
CA PHE A 12 8.90 11.27 4.50
C PHE A 12 9.51 12.40 3.66
N GLU A 13 10.84 12.59 3.73
CA GLU A 13 11.56 13.60 2.94
C GLU A 13 11.34 13.43 1.42
N ALA A 14 11.28 12.19 0.93
CA ALA A 14 10.98 11.90 -0.47
C ALA A 14 9.51 12.18 -0.86
N ALA A 15 8.56 11.98 0.08
CA ALA A 15 7.14 12.19 -0.16
C ALA A 15 6.73 13.66 -0.05
N THR A 16 7.34 14.44 0.85
CA THR A 16 7.02 15.86 1.12
C THR A 16 6.80 16.71 -0.13
N PRO A 17 7.70 16.74 -1.14
CA PRO A 17 7.48 17.58 -2.33
C PRO A 17 6.31 17.13 -3.21
N MET A 18 5.80 15.92 -3.01
CA MET A 18 4.67 15.35 -3.75
C MET A 18 3.34 15.62 -3.05
N LEU A 19 3.34 16.00 -1.77
CA LEU A 19 2.13 16.22 -0.99
C LEU A 19 1.42 17.49 -1.44
N ALA A 20 0.10 17.39 -1.58
CA ALA A 20 -0.72 18.58 -1.82
C ALA A 20 -0.73 19.48 -0.56
N PRO A 21 -0.99 20.79 -0.70
CA PRO A 21 -1.16 21.67 0.45
C PRO A 21 -2.18 21.11 1.45
N GLY A 22 -1.75 21.01 2.71
CA GLY A 22 -2.56 20.48 3.81
C GLY A 22 -2.79 18.96 3.79
N GLU A 23 -2.18 18.21 2.87
CA GLU A 23 -2.18 16.74 2.91
C GLU A 23 -1.32 16.27 4.09
N ARG A 24 -1.87 15.36 4.91
CA ARG A 24 -1.24 14.87 6.13
C ARG A 24 -0.84 13.42 5.97
N VAL A 25 0.37 13.09 6.41
CA VAL A 25 0.84 11.70 6.46
C VAL A 25 0.32 11.04 7.73
N ASP A 26 -0.47 9.98 7.58
CA ASP A 26 -1.02 9.19 8.68
C ASP A 26 -0.08 8.07 9.11
N LEU A 27 0.60 7.43 8.14
CA LEU A 27 1.49 6.30 8.40
C LEU A 27 2.57 6.17 7.31
N ILE A 28 3.77 5.77 7.73
CA ILE A 28 4.85 5.34 6.83
C ILE A 28 5.34 3.97 7.26
N THR A 29 5.37 3.03 6.33
CA THR A 29 5.75 1.63 6.57
C THR A 29 6.46 1.00 5.37
N CYS A 30 6.71 -0.31 5.44
CA CYS A 30 7.35 -1.09 4.38
C CYS A 30 6.62 -2.41 4.13
N ALA A 31 6.53 -2.83 2.87
CA ALA A 31 5.96 -4.13 2.51
C ALA A 31 6.60 -4.66 1.21
N ASN A 32 6.59 -5.99 1.05
CA ASN A 32 6.71 -6.58 -0.27
C ASN A 32 5.36 -6.49 -0.97
N VAL A 33 5.33 -5.86 -2.13
CA VAL A 33 4.13 -5.55 -2.92
C VAL A 33 4.16 -6.36 -4.19
N GLY A 34 3.15 -7.20 -4.41
CA GLY A 34 2.95 -7.93 -5.65
C GLY A 34 1.48 -7.90 -6.08
N THR A 35 1.18 -8.45 -7.24
CA THR A 35 -0.19 -8.53 -7.77
C THR A 35 -0.88 -9.81 -7.34
N VAL A 36 -2.17 -9.74 -7.06
CA VAL A 36 -3.03 -10.91 -6.87
C VAL A 36 -4.34 -10.72 -7.61
N SER A 37 -4.90 -11.81 -8.12
CA SER A 37 -6.27 -11.80 -8.62
C SER A 37 -7.22 -11.70 -7.43
N VAL A 38 -8.02 -10.63 -7.38
CA VAL A 38 -9.05 -10.44 -6.37
C VAL A 38 -10.34 -11.00 -6.94
N ARG A 39 -10.35 -12.31 -7.23
CA ARG A 39 -11.50 -12.99 -7.84
C ARG A 39 -12.71 -13.13 -6.89
N ARG A 40 -12.62 -12.59 -5.66
CA ARG A 40 -13.55 -12.90 -4.57
C ARG A 40 -14.09 -11.70 -3.77
N GLN A 41 -13.69 -10.45 -4.02
CA GLN A 41 -14.13 -9.29 -3.20
C GLN A 41 -14.84 -8.17 -3.98
N VAL A 42 -15.31 -8.42 -5.20
CA VAL A 42 -16.00 -7.39 -6.02
C VAL A 42 -17.53 -7.59 -6.06
N ALA A 43 -18.06 -8.56 -5.31
CA ALA A 43 -19.50 -8.65 -5.15
C ALA A 43 -19.94 -7.68 -4.04
N THR A 44 -20.50 -6.55 -4.46
CA THR A 44 -21.38 -5.64 -3.69
C THR A 44 -20.77 -4.32 -3.18
N ALA A 45 -20.60 -3.38 -4.10
CA ALA A 45 -20.90 -1.97 -3.83
C ALA A 45 -21.40 -1.33 -5.14
N ALA A 46 -22.64 -1.63 -5.51
CA ALA A 46 -23.33 -0.84 -6.52
C ALA A 46 -23.57 0.56 -5.92
N LEU A 47 -22.89 1.58 -6.47
CA LEU A 47 -23.43 2.90 -6.86
C LEU A 47 -22.33 3.99 -6.92
N VAL A 48 -21.41 3.94 -7.88
CA VAL A 48 -20.87 5.17 -8.50
C VAL A 48 -20.60 4.87 -9.98
N GLY A 49 -21.17 5.71 -10.84
CA GLY A 49 -21.18 5.53 -12.29
C GLY A 49 -19.79 5.38 -12.89
N VAL A 50 -19.77 4.60 -13.99
CA VAL A 50 -18.73 4.53 -15.04
C VAL A 50 -17.47 5.35 -14.75
N ILE A 51 -16.43 4.71 -14.22
CA ILE A 51 -15.05 5.08 -14.53
C ILE A 51 -14.53 4.03 -15.51
N SER A 52 -15.01 4.13 -16.75
CA SER A 52 -14.24 3.62 -17.89
C SER A 52 -13.02 4.55 -18.04
N GLY A 53 -11.97 4.24 -17.29
CA GLY A 53 -10.81 5.13 -17.14
C GLY A 53 -9.49 4.36 -17.05
N GLY A 54 -9.27 3.40 -17.96
CA GLY A 54 -7.98 3.25 -18.64
C GLY A 54 -6.71 2.87 -17.86
N THR A 55 -6.76 2.40 -16.62
CA THR A 55 -5.55 1.88 -15.96
C THR A 55 -5.65 0.37 -15.79
N MET A 56 -5.25 -0.38 -16.82
CA MET A 56 -4.92 -1.79 -16.60
C MET A 56 -3.77 -1.83 -15.58
N MET A 57 -3.96 -2.53 -14.45
CA MET A 57 -2.83 -2.82 -13.58
C MET A 57 -1.84 -3.68 -14.36
N ALA A 58 -0.73 -3.09 -14.77
CA ALA A 58 0.41 -3.86 -15.20
C ALA A 58 0.83 -4.72 -14.01
N SER A 59 0.79 -6.05 -14.17
CA SER A 59 1.25 -7.01 -13.17
C SER A 59 2.55 -6.52 -12.51
N VAL A 60 2.44 -6.09 -11.26
CA VAL A 60 3.57 -5.65 -10.45
C VAL A 60 4.37 -6.89 -10.08
N ARG A 61 5.62 -6.97 -10.53
CA ARG A 61 6.58 -7.96 -10.03
C ARG A 61 6.73 -7.76 -8.52
N PRO A 62 6.61 -8.81 -7.69
CA PRO A 62 6.79 -8.70 -6.25
C PRO A 62 8.09 -7.95 -5.90
N ARG A 63 7.98 -6.82 -5.22
CA ARG A 63 9.11 -5.96 -4.87
C ARG A 63 8.93 -5.30 -3.52
N GLN A 64 10.03 -5.09 -2.79
CA GLN A 64 10.02 -4.33 -1.56
C GLN A 64 9.77 -2.84 -1.85
N MET A 65 8.80 -2.26 -1.16
CA MET A 65 8.42 -0.85 -1.28
C MET A 65 8.25 -0.20 0.09
N TYR A 66 8.50 1.11 0.14
CA TYR A 66 8.04 1.95 1.25
C TYR A 66 6.66 2.50 0.91
N LEU A 67 5.76 2.46 1.89
CA LEU A 67 4.38 2.92 1.75
C LEU A 67 4.21 4.18 2.58
N VAL A 68 3.58 5.19 2.00
CA VAL A 68 3.10 6.39 2.70
C VAL A 68 1.59 6.42 2.55
N LEU A 69 0.88 6.32 3.67
CA LEU A 69 -0.56 6.52 3.74
C LEU A 69 -0.82 7.95 4.22
N THR A 70 -1.62 8.67 3.45
CA THR A 70 -2.08 10.03 3.78
C THR A 70 -3.58 10.03 4.05
N ASP A 71 -4.09 11.19 4.46
CA ASP A 71 -5.53 11.44 4.55
C ASP A 71 -6.25 11.25 3.20
N ARG A 72 -5.53 11.29 2.07
CA ARG A 72 -6.12 11.31 0.70
C ARG A 72 -5.73 10.12 -0.17
N ARG A 73 -4.52 9.57 -0.03
CA ARG A 73 -3.96 8.58 -0.97
C ARG A 73 -2.86 7.72 -0.35
N LEU A 74 -2.46 6.71 -1.10
CA LEU A 74 -1.36 5.83 -0.81
C LEU A 74 -0.26 6.06 -1.86
N LEU A 75 0.97 6.23 -1.41
CA LEU A 75 2.16 6.38 -2.25
C LEU A 75 3.11 5.22 -1.99
N PHE A 76 3.61 4.60 -3.07
CA PHE A 76 4.51 3.45 -3.00
C PHE A 76 5.84 3.81 -3.64
N PHE A 77 6.88 3.91 -2.82
CA PHE A 77 8.24 4.20 -3.24
C PHE A 77 9.05 2.93 -3.37
N ASP A 78 9.94 2.88 -4.36
CA ASP A 78 10.85 1.76 -4.52
C ASP A 78 11.74 1.60 -3.28
N ALA A 79 11.83 0.40 -2.71
CA ALA A 79 12.79 0.09 -1.64
C ALA A 79 13.86 -0.92 -2.08
N ALA A 80 13.77 -1.47 -3.29
CA ALA A 80 14.76 -2.37 -3.87
C ALA A 80 15.90 -1.58 -4.54
N THR A 81 16.44 -0.60 -3.83
CA THR A 81 17.56 0.22 -4.29
C THR A 81 18.87 -0.31 -3.69
N ALA A 82 19.99 -0.10 -4.39
CA ALA A 82 21.31 -0.54 -3.90
C ALA A 82 21.66 0.01 -2.51
N THR A 83 21.13 1.18 -2.16
CA THR A 83 21.39 1.85 -0.87
C THR A 83 20.31 1.59 0.17
N GLY A 84 19.23 0.90 -0.18
CA GLY A 84 18.01 0.72 0.63
C GLY A 84 17.24 2.02 0.93
N LYS A 85 17.64 3.15 0.35
CA LYS A 85 16.91 4.43 0.44
C LYS A 85 15.63 4.35 -0.41
N PRO A 86 14.58 5.13 -0.08
CA PRO A 86 13.44 5.27 -0.96
C PRO A 86 13.89 5.77 -2.33
N GLY A 87 13.52 5.04 -3.38
CA GLY A 87 13.72 5.39 -4.76
C GLY A 87 12.53 6.19 -5.31
N LYS A 88 12.29 6.07 -6.61
CA LYS A 88 11.17 6.75 -7.28
C LYS A 88 9.80 6.27 -6.76
N LEU A 89 8.80 7.13 -6.87
CA LEU A 89 7.39 6.74 -6.75
C LEU A 89 7.04 5.76 -7.88
N LEU A 90 6.31 4.71 -7.55
CA LEU A 90 5.95 3.63 -8.47
C LEU A 90 4.44 3.45 -8.62
N ILE A 91 3.71 3.64 -7.52
CA ILE A 91 2.26 3.49 -7.47
C ILE A 91 1.69 4.63 -6.63
N GLU A 92 0.63 5.23 -7.13
CA GLU A 92 -0.21 6.17 -6.41
C GLU A 92 -1.66 5.68 -6.48
N LEU A 93 -2.33 5.56 -5.33
CA LEU A 93 -3.72 5.10 -5.24
C LEU A 93 -4.54 6.05 -4.39
N SER A 94 -5.67 6.53 -4.88
CA SER A 94 -6.58 7.35 -4.07
C SER A 94 -7.23 6.50 -2.99
N ARG A 95 -7.19 6.97 -1.75
CA ARG A 95 -7.72 6.26 -0.57
C ARG A 95 -9.20 5.87 -0.68
N PRO A 96 -10.10 6.67 -1.30
CA PRO A 96 -11.52 6.30 -1.45
C PRO A 96 -11.75 5.05 -2.31
N TYR A 97 -10.80 4.67 -3.17
CA TYR A 97 -10.93 3.54 -4.08
C TYR A 97 -10.14 2.31 -3.65
N VAL A 98 -9.62 2.31 -2.42
CA VAL A 98 -8.79 1.23 -1.87
C VAL A 98 -9.44 0.68 -0.60
N ALA A 99 -9.62 -0.63 -0.55
CA ALA A 99 -10.06 -1.34 0.64
C ALA A 99 -9.06 -2.42 1.03
N ALA A 100 -8.81 -2.60 2.33
CA ALA A 100 -7.92 -3.62 2.86
C ALA A 100 -8.71 -4.87 3.25
N GLY A 101 -8.30 -6.03 2.73
CA GLY A 101 -8.77 -7.33 3.19
C GLY A 101 -8.32 -7.65 4.61
N GLN A 102 -8.78 -8.78 5.13
CA GLN A 102 -8.40 -9.23 6.46
C GLN A 102 -6.90 -9.53 6.54
N ALA A 103 -6.25 -8.99 7.57
CA ALA A 103 -4.85 -9.25 7.82
C ALA A 103 -4.65 -10.66 8.37
N ARG A 104 -3.76 -11.45 7.74
CA ARG A 104 -3.43 -12.81 8.15
C ARG A 104 -1.94 -12.98 8.43
N LYS A 105 -1.59 -13.97 9.24
CA LYS A 105 -0.20 -14.33 9.53
C LYS A 105 0.40 -15.08 8.34
N GLY A 106 1.63 -14.74 7.96
CA GLY A 106 2.44 -15.49 7.00
C GLY A 106 3.73 -15.98 7.65
N MET A 107 4.38 -16.97 7.00
CA MET A 107 5.70 -17.52 7.41
C MET A 107 5.78 -17.77 8.93
N LEU A 108 4.94 -18.66 9.45
CA LEU A 108 4.85 -19.00 10.89
C LEU A 108 4.66 -17.77 11.82
N GLY A 109 4.01 -16.70 11.33
CA GLY A 109 3.74 -15.49 12.10
C GLY A 109 4.82 -14.41 12.05
N LEU A 110 5.89 -14.62 11.28
CA LEU A 110 6.96 -13.65 11.06
C LEU A 110 6.52 -12.50 10.14
N THR A 111 5.53 -12.73 9.29
CA THR A 111 4.98 -11.70 8.39
C THR A 111 3.50 -11.48 8.63
N LEU A 112 3.02 -10.29 8.24
CA LEU A 112 1.60 -9.99 8.10
C LEU A 112 1.29 -9.87 6.62
N ILE A 113 0.25 -10.53 6.14
CA ILE A 113 -0.20 -10.47 4.77
C ILE A 113 -1.58 -9.82 4.75
N THR A 114 -1.77 -8.86 3.85
CA THR A 114 -3.09 -8.32 3.51
C THR A 114 -3.16 -8.13 2.00
N GLU A 115 -4.38 -8.04 1.49
CA GLU A 115 -4.65 -7.79 0.08
C GLU A 115 -5.42 -6.46 -0.02
N LEU A 116 -5.05 -5.62 -0.98
CA LEU A 116 -5.77 -4.40 -1.28
C LEU A 116 -6.68 -4.65 -2.48
N ALA A 117 -7.98 -4.51 -2.26
CA ALA A 117 -8.96 -4.44 -3.32
C ALA A 117 -9.02 -3.00 -3.85
N LEU A 118 -9.14 -2.87 -5.17
CA LEU A 118 -9.24 -1.58 -5.85
C LEU A 118 -10.59 -1.50 -6.55
N ALA A 119 -11.30 -0.41 -6.34
CA ALA A 119 -12.63 -0.23 -6.93
C ALA A 119 -12.57 -0.34 -8.46
N GLY A 120 -13.44 -1.18 -9.03
CA GLY A 120 -13.53 -1.41 -10.47
C GLY A 120 -12.44 -2.29 -11.08
N GLN A 121 -11.56 -2.89 -10.27
CA GLN A 121 -10.48 -3.77 -10.75
C GLN A 121 -10.72 -5.23 -10.31
N THR A 122 -10.39 -6.17 -11.20
CA THR A 122 -10.41 -7.62 -10.90
C THR A 122 -9.12 -8.11 -10.24
N GLU A 123 -8.07 -7.29 -10.29
CA GLU A 123 -6.78 -7.51 -9.65
C GLU A 123 -6.56 -6.49 -8.53
N GLY A 124 -5.74 -6.88 -7.56
CA GLY A 124 -5.39 -6.06 -6.41
C GLY A 124 -3.95 -6.27 -6.01
N LEU A 125 -3.55 -5.63 -4.91
CA LEU A 125 -2.17 -5.67 -4.44
C LEU A 125 -2.05 -6.55 -3.20
N LYS A 126 -1.21 -7.57 -3.25
CA LYS A 126 -0.80 -8.31 -2.07
C LYS A 126 0.34 -7.58 -1.39
N LEU A 127 0.12 -7.22 -0.13
CA LEU A 127 1.13 -6.64 0.74
C LEU A 127 1.59 -7.69 1.75
N THR A 128 2.89 -7.90 1.84
CA THR A 128 3.51 -8.73 2.87
C THR A 128 4.45 -7.88 3.72
N PHE A 129 4.04 -7.57 4.94
CA PHE A 129 4.81 -6.79 5.90
C PHE A 129 5.83 -7.70 6.62
N PRO A 130 7.13 -7.43 6.52
CA PRO A 130 8.14 -8.18 7.26
C PRO A 130 8.08 -7.85 8.76
N LYS A 131 8.73 -8.68 9.59
CA LYS A 131 8.74 -8.56 11.06
C LYS A 131 8.95 -7.11 11.57
N PRO A 132 9.89 -6.30 11.05
CA PRO A 132 10.09 -4.93 11.51
C PRO A 132 8.93 -3.98 11.23
N CYS A 133 8.15 -4.23 10.17
CA CYS A 133 7.00 -3.42 9.74
C CYS A 133 5.65 -4.07 10.10
N ARG A 134 5.65 -5.18 10.87
CA ARG A 134 4.45 -5.98 11.12
C ARG A 134 3.41 -5.24 11.96
N ALA A 135 3.85 -4.45 12.95
CA ALA A 135 2.97 -3.65 13.79
C ALA A 135 2.30 -2.55 12.96
N ASP A 136 3.11 -1.79 12.22
CA ASP A 136 2.66 -0.79 11.26
C ASP A 136 1.70 -1.39 10.23
N GLY A 137 1.93 -2.63 9.76
CA GLY A 137 1.03 -3.32 8.84
C GLY A 137 -0.37 -3.56 9.42
N ARG A 138 -0.49 -3.80 10.73
CA ARG A 138 -1.81 -3.91 11.38
C ARG A 138 -2.50 -2.56 11.47
N GLN A 139 -1.73 -1.52 11.82
CA GLN A 139 -2.24 -0.15 11.84
C GLN A 139 -2.69 0.29 10.45
N PHE A 140 -1.90 -0.03 9.41
CA PHE A 140 -2.22 0.24 8.01
C PHE A 140 -3.57 -0.35 7.61
N VAL A 141 -3.81 -1.63 7.93
CA VAL A 141 -5.10 -2.28 7.67
C VAL A 141 -6.24 -1.60 8.45
N GLY A 142 -6.01 -1.22 9.72
CA GLY A 142 -7.01 -0.51 10.52
C GLY A 142 -7.31 0.92 10.09
N LEU A 143 -6.43 1.55 9.30
CA LEU A 143 -6.64 2.90 8.75
C LEU A 143 -7.37 2.89 7.40
N LEU A 144 -7.59 1.71 6.79
CA LEU A 144 -8.28 1.58 5.51
C LEU A 144 -9.69 0.99 5.69
N PRO A 145 -10.64 1.30 4.78
CA PRO A 145 -11.91 0.61 4.73
C PRO A 145 -11.69 -0.90 4.61
N ALA A 146 -12.50 -1.69 5.32
CA ALA A 146 -12.47 -3.14 5.17
C ALA A 146 -13.01 -3.52 3.78
N ALA A 147 -12.29 -4.40 3.08
CA ALA A 147 -12.81 -5.03 1.87
C ALA A 147 -13.90 -6.04 2.26
N PRO A 148 -14.99 -6.16 1.46
CA PRO A 148 -16.08 -7.11 1.72
C PRO A 148 -15.63 -8.57 1.66
#